data_AF-A0A1A8JWX3-F1
#
_entry.id   AF-A0A1A8JWX3-F1
#
_cell.length_a   1.000
_cell.length_b   1.000
_cell.length_c   1.000
_cell.angle_alpha   90.00
_cell.angle_beta   90.00
_cell.angle_gamma   90.00
#
_symmetry.space_group_name_H-M   'P 1'
#
loop_
_entity.id
_entity.type
_entity.pdbx_description
1 polymer ?
#
loop_
_entity_poly.entity_id
_entity_poly.type
_entity_poly.pdbx_seq_one_letter_code
_entity_poly.pdbx_strand_id
1 'polypeptide(L)' 'MAEPDKLNIDSIIQRLLEVKGSRPGKNVQLTENEIRGLCLKSREIFLSQPILLELEAPLKICGDVH' A
#
# COMPACT_ATOMS: atom_id res chain seq x y z
N MET A 1 15.59 20.56 -7.01
CA MET A 1 14.95 19.23 -7.03
C MET A 1 13.59 19.43 -6.40
N ALA A 2 12.50 19.14 -7.12
CA ALA A 2 11.16 19.30 -6.55
C ALA A 2 11.02 18.33 -5.38
N GLU A 3 10.67 18.84 -4.20
CA GLU A 3 10.20 18.00 -3.10
C GLU A 3 9.08 17.10 -3.66
N PRO A 4 9.17 15.77 -3.54
CA PRO A 4 8.07 14.92 -3.94
C PRO A 4 6.84 15.36 -3.13
N ASP A 5 5.76 15.74 -3.81
CA ASP A 5 4.47 15.98 -3.16
C ASP A 5 4.24 14.87 -2.14
N LYS A 6 4.19 15.25 -0.87
CA LYS A 6 4.20 14.30 0.24
C LYS A 6 2.96 13.41 0.11
N LEU A 7 3.16 12.16 -0.30
CA LEU A 7 2.10 11.19 -0.49
C LEU A 7 1.30 11.04 0.82
N ASN A 8 0.02 11.39 0.79
CA ASN A 8 -0.85 11.28 1.96
C ASN A 8 -1.36 9.85 2.10
N ILE A 9 -0.57 9.00 2.77
CA ILE A 9 -0.85 7.58 2.97
C ILE A 9 -2.15 7.36 3.76
N ASP A 10 -2.41 8.17 4.79
CA ASP A 10 -3.60 8.01 5.64
C ASP A 10 -4.89 8.22 4.84
N SER A 11 -4.92 9.23 3.97
CA SER A 11 -6.06 9.49 3.07
C SER A 11 -6.30 8.34 2.08
N ILE A 12 -5.24 7.72 1.55
CA ILE A 12 -5.34 6.57 0.65
C ILE A 12 -5.90 5.36 1.40
N ILE A 13 -5.35 5.04 2.57
CA ILE A 13 -5.81 3.93 3.39
C ILE A 13 -7.28 4.10 3.77
N GLN A 14 -7.67 5.32 4.19
CA GLN A 14 -9.05 5.60 4.55
C GLN A 14 -10.00 5.30 3.38
N ARG A 15 -9.74 5.84 2.18
CA ARG A 15 -10.56 5.57 0.98
C ARG A 15 -10.60 4.10 0.59
N LEU A 16 -9.48 3.38 0.73
CA LEU A 16 -9.44 1.94 0.47
C LEU A 16 -10.31 1.14 1.45
N LEU A 17 -10.41 1.59 2.70
CA LEU A 17 -11.21 0.92 3.73
C LEU A 17 -12.69 1.36 3.74
N GLU A 18 -13.03 2.51 3.17
CA GLU A 18 -14.40 3.04 3.08
C GLU A 18 -15.38 2.14 2.32
N VAL A 19 -14.88 1.24 1.46
CA VAL A 19 -15.73 0.25 0.77
C VAL A 19 -16.09 -0.95 1.63
N LYS A 20 -15.55 -1.07 2.85
CA LYS A 20 -15.93 -2.12 3.80
C LYS A 20 -17.43 -2.03 4.11
N GLY A 21 -18.17 -3.11 3.87
CA GLY A 21 -19.63 -3.14 4.03
C GLY A 21 -20.42 -2.63 2.82
N SER A 22 -19.76 -2.08 1.80
CA SER A 22 -20.38 -1.86 0.48
C SER A 22 -20.58 -3.19 -0.25
N ARG A 23 -21.42 -3.19 -1.29
CA ARG A 23 -21.56 -4.33 -2.20
C ARG A 23 -20.17 -4.75 -2.75
N PRO A 24 -19.80 -6.03 -2.69
CA PRO A 24 -18.56 -6.53 -3.30
C PRO A 24 -18.44 -6.13 -4.77
N GLY A 25 -17.23 -5.76 -5.18
CA GLY A 25 -16.94 -5.25 -6.53
C GLY A 25 -17.02 -3.72 -6.68
N LYS A 26 -17.28 -2.97 -5.60
CA LYS A 26 -17.17 -1.51 -5.61
C LYS A 26 -15.71 -1.07 -5.69
N ASN A 27 -15.36 -0.36 -6.75
CA ASN A 27 -14.01 0.17 -6.95
C ASN A 27 -13.74 1.41 -6.09
N VAL A 28 -12.47 1.59 -5.71
CA VAL A 28 -11.95 2.80 -5.05
C VAL A 28 -11.19 3.62 -6.09
N GLN A 29 -11.50 4.92 -6.18
CA GLN A 29 -10.88 5.82 -7.14
C GLN A 29 -9.64 6.46 -6.51
N LEU A 30 -8.46 6.01 -6.95
CA LEU A 30 -7.17 6.65 -6.66
C LEU A 30 -6.67 7.32 -7.94
N THR A 31 -5.99 8.46 -7.78
CA THR A 31 -5.34 9.13 -8.91
C THR A 31 -4.12 8.34 -9.37
N GLU A 32 -3.72 8.52 -10.63
CA GLU A 32 -2.51 7.88 -11.16
C GLU A 32 -1.26 8.22 -10.34
N ASN A 33 -1.15 9.48 -9.90
CA ASN A 33 -0.01 9.93 -9.09
C ASN A 33 0.02 9.26 -7.71
N GLU A 34 -1.13 9.00 -7.09
CA GLU A 34 -1.21 8.26 -5.82
C GLU A 34 -0.75 6.82 -6.02
N ILE A 35 -1.25 6.14 -7.06
CA ILE A 35 -0.86 4.75 -7.37
C ILE A 35 0.65 4.68 -7.67
N ARG A 36 1.15 5.58 -8.51
CA ARG A 36 2.58 5.67 -8.85
C ARG A 36 3.43 5.94 -7.61
N GLY A 37 2.98 6.83 -6.72
CA GLY A 37 3.63 7.12 -5.45
C GLY A 37 3.73 5.90 -4.54
N LEU A 38 2.66 5.11 -4.41
CA LEU A 38 2.67 3.86 -3.66
C LEU A 38 3.68 2.87 -4.24
N CYS A 39 3.72 2.70 -5.56
CA CYS A 39 4.68 1.81 -6.22
C CYS A 39 6.13 2.26 -6.00
N LEU A 40 6.42 3.55 -6.18
CA LEU A 40 7.77 4.09 -6.00
C LEU A 40 8.25 3.97 -4.56
N LYS A 41 7.39 4.34 -3.59
CA LYS A 41 7.78 4.30 -2.17
C LYS A 41 7.88 2.88 -1.64
N SER A 42 6.98 1.98 -2.04
CA SER A 42 7.08 0.56 -1.66
C SER A 42 8.32 -0.10 -2.27
N ARG A 43 8.65 0.20 -3.54
CA ARG A 43 9.90 -0.27 -4.18
C ARG A 43 11.14 0.17 -3.41
N GLU A 44 11.20 1.42 -2.96
CA GLU A 44 12.31 1.92 -2.13
C GLU A 44 12.44 1.12 -0.83
N ILE A 45 11.33 0.85 -0.14
CA ILE A 45 11.30 0.06 1.11
C ILE A 45 11.73 -1.39 0.84
N PHE A 46 11.23 -2.02 -0.22
CA PHE A 46 11.63 -3.38 -0.57
C PHE A 46 13.12 -3.50 -0.92
N LEU A 47 13.70 -2.47 -1.54
CA LEU A 47 15.13 -2.45 -1.86
C LEU A 47 16.03 -2.17 -0.65
N SER A 48 15.50 -1.53 0.40
CA SER A 48 16.26 -1.30 1.64
C SER A 48 16.19 -2.48 2.60
N GLN A 49 15.23 -3.37 2.42
CA GLN A 49 15.11 -4.63 3.17
C GLN A 49 15.90 -5.77 2.51
N PRO A 50 16.37 -6.76 3.27
CA PRO A 50 17.02 -7.94 2.72
C PRO A 50 16.02 -8.79 1.92
N ILE A 51 16.49 -9.38 0.81
CA ILE A 51 15.67 -10.27 -0.03
C ILE A 51 15.17 -11.52 0.72
N LEU A 52 15.91 -11.95 1.74
CA LEU A 52 15.51 -12.98 2.69
C LEU A 52 15.18 -12.28 4.01
N LEU A 53 13.90 -12.15 4.31
CA LEU A 53 13.44 -11.49 5.54
C LEU A 53 13.69 -12.38 6.76
N GLU A 54 14.28 -11.80 7.80
CA GLU A 54 14.37 -12.38 9.14
C GLU A 54 13.30 -11.71 10.00
N LEU A 55 12.30 -12.49 10.45
CA LEU A 55 11.12 -11.99 11.17
C LEU A 55 10.98 -12.69 12.52
N GLU A 56 10.49 -11.96 13.52
CA GLU A 56 10.22 -12.48 14.86
C GLU A 56 8.71 -12.70 15.08
N ALA A 57 8.38 -13.68 15.91
CA ALA A 57 7.00 -13.93 16.33
C ALA A 57 6.56 -12.94 17.43
N PRO A 58 5.26 -12.65 17.58
CA PRO A 58 4.12 -13.22 16.86
C PRO A 58 3.78 -12.49 15.54
N LEU A 59 3.41 -13.24 14.50
CA LEU A 59 2.90 -12.71 13.23
C LEU A 59 1.76 -13.57 12.66
N LYS A 60 1.03 -13.03 11.68
CA LYS A 60 0.04 -13.77 10.88
C LYS A 60 0.60 -13.97 9.47
N ILE A 61 0.58 -15.21 8.98
CA ILE A 61 0.98 -15.56 7.61
C ILE A 61 -0.29 -15.82 6.80
N CYS A 62 -0.44 -15.12 5.68
CA CYS A 62 -1.54 -15.28 4.73
C CYS A 62 -1.00 -15.78 3.39
N GLY A 63 -1.71 -16.72 2.76
CA GLY A 63 -1.40 -17.20 1.40
C GLY A 63 -2.07 -16.36 0.31
N ASP A 64 -2.44 -16.98 -0.80
CA ASP A 64 -3.01 -16.32 -1.98
C ASP A 64 -4.29 -15.52 -1.69
N VAL A 65 -4.43 -14.37 -2.38
CA VAL A 65 -5.55 -13.41 -2.25
C VAL A 65 -6.41 -13.36 -3.53
N HIS A 66 -6.06 -14.12 -4.57
CA HIS A 66 -6.82 -14.18 -5.83
C HIS A 66 -8.19 -14.85 -5.65
#